data_AF-A0A7W4PM26-F1
#
_entry.id   AF-A0A7W4PM26-F1
#
_cell.length_a   1.000
_cell.length_b   1.000
_cell.length_c   1.000
_cell.angle_alpha   90.00
_cell.angle_beta   90.00
_cell.angle_gamma   90.00
#
_symmetry.space_group_name_H-M   'P 1'
#
loop_
_entity.id
_entity.type
_entity.pdbx_description
1 polymer ?
#
loop_
_entity_poly.entity_id
_entity_poly.type
_entity_poly.pdbx_seq_one_letter_code
_entity_poly.pdbx_strand_id
1 'polypeptide(L)'
;MNGRSPVDGVSDGAATVHAFPLRRMLPLHEAAAYLGVPSRRLRVLGLLGAGPRPAVRHGRDPMYRVEDLDRYVGILYDRARISLGEQVRQRQEWRARIVVPGGIAADGRQEPIDPCMQMLTLDALVSAGGPLALKVLFASGLGLIFLSHTPLLWRL
;
A
#
# COMPACT_ATOMS: atom_id res chain seq x y z
N MET A 1 -24.24 54.49 -36.31
CA MET A 1 -22.92 55.12 -36.46
C MET A 1 -21.89 54.23 -35.79
N ASN A 2 -20.81 53.95 -36.53
CA ASN A 2 -19.68 53.11 -36.17
C ASN A 2 -18.86 53.72 -35.03
N GLY A 3 -18.14 52.89 -34.27
CA GLY A 3 -16.89 53.36 -33.64
C GLY A 3 -16.32 52.60 -32.46
N ARG A 4 -15.74 51.42 -32.72
CA ARG A 4 -14.45 50.90 -32.19
C ARG A 4 -14.22 50.83 -30.66
N SER A 5 -14.18 49.59 -30.14
CA SER A 5 -13.07 49.12 -29.29
C SER A 5 -11.81 48.96 -30.18
N PRO A 6 -10.53 49.04 -29.72
CA PRO A 6 -9.93 48.04 -28.80
C PRO A 6 -8.71 48.53 -27.96
N VAL A 7 -8.05 47.55 -27.27
CA VAL A 7 -6.65 47.52 -26.77
C VAL A 7 -6.42 48.11 -25.36
N ASP A 8 -5.66 47.53 -24.45
CA ASP A 8 -5.18 46.18 -24.11
C ASP A 8 -4.44 46.36 -22.78
N GLY A 9 -4.30 45.28 -22.01
CA GLY A 9 -3.46 45.21 -20.82
C GLY A 9 -4.27 45.46 -19.55
N VAL A 10 -4.54 44.46 -18.73
CA VAL A 10 -3.50 43.67 -18.07
C VAL A 10 -3.94 42.22 -18.00
N SER A 11 -3.07 41.36 -18.55
CA SER A 11 -2.94 39.97 -18.17
C SER A 11 -2.58 39.92 -16.69
N ASP A 12 -3.59 39.90 -15.83
CA ASP A 12 -3.44 39.22 -14.55
C ASP A 12 -3.98 37.82 -14.79
N GLY A 13 -3.04 36.94 -15.12
CA GLY A 13 -3.26 35.51 -15.10
C GLY A 13 -3.89 35.17 -13.77
N ALA A 14 -5.22 35.05 -13.78
CA ALA A 14 -5.95 34.28 -12.82
C ALA A 14 -5.31 32.91 -12.90
N ALA A 15 -4.34 32.67 -12.03
CA ALA A 15 -3.87 31.35 -11.72
C ALA A 15 -5.13 30.63 -11.28
N THR A 16 -5.75 29.93 -12.22
CA THR A 16 -6.76 28.92 -11.96
C THR A 16 -6.00 27.89 -11.14
N VAL A 17 -5.93 28.15 -9.84
CA VAL A 17 -5.60 27.16 -8.84
C VAL A 17 -6.76 26.19 -8.94
N HIS A 18 -6.65 25.27 -9.88
CA HIS A 18 -7.42 24.05 -9.87
C HIS A 18 -7.10 23.43 -8.52
N ALA A 19 -8.01 23.64 -7.57
CA ALA A 19 -8.06 22.85 -6.35
C ALA A 19 -8.33 21.43 -6.82
N PHE A 20 -7.26 20.73 -7.21
CA PHE A 20 -7.32 19.31 -7.53
C PHE A 20 -7.97 18.66 -6.31
N PRO A 21 -9.09 17.94 -6.50
CA PRO A 21 -9.89 17.44 -5.40
C PRO A 21 -8.97 16.61 -4.54
N LEU A 22 -8.81 17.06 -3.30
CA LEU A 22 -8.00 16.53 -2.22
C LEU A 22 -7.35 15.18 -2.57
N ARG A 23 -6.09 15.22 -3.01
CA ARG A 23 -5.21 14.04 -2.97
C ARG A 23 -5.05 13.66 -1.50
N ARG A 24 -6.02 12.93 -0.95
CA ARG A 24 -6.09 12.59 0.46
C ARG A 24 -4.91 11.68 0.73
N MET A 25 -3.93 12.21 1.44
CA MET A 25 -2.80 11.45 1.93
C MET A 25 -3.20 10.83 3.27
N LEU A 26 -3.09 9.52 3.37
CA LEU A 26 -3.35 8.79 4.60
C LEU A 26 -2.02 8.35 5.22
N PRO A 27 -1.87 8.49 6.56
CA PRO A 27 -0.77 7.86 7.27
C PRO A 27 -0.90 6.33 7.21
N LEU A 28 0.19 5.62 7.50
CA LEU A 28 0.26 4.15 7.44
C LEU A 28 -0.94 3.44 8.10
N HIS A 29 -1.36 3.90 9.29
CA HIS A 29 -2.46 3.29 10.04
C HIS A 29 -3.80 3.44 9.33
N GLU A 30 -4.12 4.65 8.87
CA GLU A 30 -5.35 4.88 8.11
C GLU A 30 -5.33 4.20 6.74
N ALA A 31 -4.16 4.13 6.08
CA ALA A 31 -3.98 3.41 4.83
C ALA A 31 -4.20 1.89 5.01
N ALA A 32 -3.75 1.34 6.14
CA ALA A 32 -3.94 -0.05 6.51
C ALA A 32 -5.43 -0.35 6.77
N ALA A 33 -6.10 0.51 7.53
CA ALA A 33 -7.55 0.43 7.76
C ALA A 33 -8.34 0.56 6.45
N TYR A 34 -7.94 1.45 5.55
CA TYR A 34 -8.55 1.62 4.23
C TYR A 34 -8.45 0.35 3.37
N LEU A 35 -7.30 -0.31 3.42
CA LEU A 35 -7.05 -1.58 2.73
C LEU A 35 -7.67 -2.79 3.43
N GLY A 36 -8.13 -2.66 4.67
CA GLY A 36 -8.60 -3.77 5.49
C GLY A 36 -7.48 -4.76 5.86
N VAL A 37 -6.24 -4.27 6.01
CA VAL A 37 -5.08 -5.09 6.41
C VAL A 37 -4.44 -4.53 7.67
N PRO A 38 -3.79 -5.35 8.51
CA PRO A 38 -3.15 -4.83 9.71
C PRO A 38 -1.94 -3.95 9.38
N SER A 39 -1.77 -2.86 10.13
CA SER A 39 -0.70 -1.87 9.93
C SER A 39 0.71 -2.50 9.85
N ARG A 40 0.97 -3.55 10.64
CA ARG A 40 2.25 -4.31 10.60
C ARG A 40 2.48 -5.01 9.26
N ARG A 41 1.44 -5.62 8.68
CA ARG A 41 1.54 -6.34 7.41
C ARG A 41 1.78 -5.36 6.26
N LEU A 42 1.11 -4.20 6.27
CA LEU A 42 1.36 -3.15 5.29
C LEU A 42 2.82 -2.66 5.33
N ARG A 43 3.40 -2.54 6.55
CA ARG A 43 4.81 -2.20 6.73
C ARG A 43 5.75 -3.27 6.16
N VAL A 44 5.48 -4.56 6.41
CA VAL A 44 6.28 -5.67 5.86
C VAL A 44 6.18 -5.72 4.34
N LEU A 45 4.98 -5.56 3.77
CA LEU A 45 4.79 -5.47 2.32
C LEU A 45 5.60 -4.32 1.72
N GLY A 46 5.62 -3.15 2.38
CA GLY A 46 6.46 -2.03 1.98
C GLY A 46 7.95 -2.34 2.02
N LEU A 47 8.43 -3.06 3.05
CA LEU A 47 9.83 -3.48 3.17
C LEU A 47 10.24 -4.50 2.09
N LEU A 48 9.32 -5.40 1.73
CA LEU A 48 9.53 -6.41 0.69
C LEU A 48 9.33 -5.88 -0.73
N GLY A 49 8.97 -4.59 -0.89
CA GLY A 49 8.66 -4.00 -2.19
C GLY A 49 7.38 -4.53 -2.85
N ALA A 50 6.57 -5.30 -2.12
CA ALA A 50 5.29 -5.87 -2.56
C ALA A 50 4.07 -5.04 -2.13
N GLY A 51 4.28 -3.97 -1.37
CA GLY A 51 3.23 -3.06 -0.90
C GLY A 51 2.96 -1.88 -1.82
N PRO A 52 1.92 -1.09 -1.54
CA PRO A 52 1.65 0.14 -2.26
C PRO A 52 2.83 1.11 -2.14
N ARG A 53 3.14 1.85 -3.21
CA ARG A 53 4.23 2.82 -3.20
C ARG A 53 3.81 4.03 -2.36
N PRO A 54 4.59 4.42 -1.33
CA PRO A 54 4.29 5.63 -0.58
C PRO A 54 4.53 6.85 -1.48
N ALA A 55 3.62 7.82 -1.41
CA ALA A 55 3.71 9.04 -2.21
C ALA A 55 4.73 10.02 -1.64
N VAL A 56 4.82 10.07 -0.31
CA VAL A 56 5.80 10.87 0.44
C VAL A 56 6.27 10.05 1.62
N ARG A 57 7.56 10.13 1.93
CA ARG A 57 8.14 9.50 3.11
C ARG A 57 8.66 10.60 4.03
N HIS A 58 7.93 10.91 5.10
CA HIS A 58 8.38 11.87 6.09
C HIS A 58 9.13 11.12 7.20
N GLY A 59 10.44 10.96 7.02
CA GLY A 59 11.27 10.17 7.93
C GLY A 59 10.88 8.69 7.97
N ARG A 60 10.42 8.21 9.13
CA ARG A 60 9.96 6.81 9.32
C ARG A 60 8.48 6.60 8.99
N ASP A 61 7.71 7.66 8.79
CA ASP A 61 6.27 7.57 8.55
C ASP A 61 5.94 7.76 7.06
N PRO A 62 5.56 6.67 6.37
CA PRO A 62 5.11 6.76 4.99
C PRO A 62 3.68 7.32 4.92
N MET A 63 3.47 8.24 3.98
CA MET A 63 2.14 8.74 3.61
C MET A 63 1.73 8.15 2.26
N TYR A 64 0.51 7.63 2.20
CA TYR A 64 -0.05 6.96 1.04
C TYR A 64 -1.16 7.80 0.44
N ARG A 65 -1.13 7.96 -0.88
CA ARG A 65 -2.26 8.54 -1.61
C ARG A 65 -3.34 7.49 -1.78
N VAL A 66 -4.61 7.88 -1.62
CA VAL A 66 -5.76 6.98 -1.88
C VAL A 66 -5.65 6.35 -3.26
N GLU A 67 -5.24 7.12 -4.27
CA GLU A 67 -5.16 6.63 -5.65
C GLU A 67 -4.13 5.52 -5.82
N ASP A 68 -3.02 5.58 -5.08
CA ASP A 68 -1.98 4.55 -5.10
C ASP A 68 -2.43 3.30 -4.33
N LEU A 69 -3.25 3.46 -3.29
CA LEU A 69 -3.88 2.35 -2.57
C LEU A 69 -4.92 1.66 -3.47
N ASP A 70 -5.80 2.41 -4.13
CA ASP A 70 -6.79 1.90 -5.07
C ASP A 70 -6.14 1.19 -6.26
N ARG A 71 -5.07 1.77 -6.82
CA ARG A 71 -4.27 1.13 -7.87
C ARG A 71 -3.67 -0.19 -7.38
N TYR A 72 -3.12 -0.21 -6.17
CA TYR A 72 -2.56 -1.41 -5.57
C TYR A 72 -3.61 -2.51 -5.37
N VAL A 73 -4.81 -2.14 -4.90
CA VAL A 73 -5.96 -3.05 -4.83
C VAL A 73 -6.31 -3.60 -6.21
N GLY A 74 -6.38 -2.75 -7.23
CA GLY A 74 -6.60 -3.19 -8.62
C GLY A 74 -5.60 -4.25 -9.07
N ILE A 75 -4.31 -4.05 -8.79
CA ILE A 75 -3.24 -5.02 -9.12
C ILE A 75 -3.44 -6.34 -8.36
N LEU A 76 -3.82 -6.30 -7.08
CA LEU A 76 -4.08 -7.51 -6.28
C LEU A 76 -5.24 -8.34 -6.85
N TYR A 77 -6.34 -7.68 -7.20
CA TYR A 77 -7.52 -8.35 -7.76
C TYR A 77 -7.26 -8.89 -9.17
N ASP A 78 -6.53 -8.13 -10.00
CA ASP A 78 -6.12 -8.57 -11.34
C ASP A 78 -5.22 -9.81 -11.27
N ARG A 79 -4.26 -9.82 -10.35
CA ARG A 79 -3.38 -10.98 -10.11
C ARG A 79 -4.16 -12.22 -9.67
N ALA A 80 -5.20 -12.04 -8.86
CA ALA A 80 -6.07 -13.12 -8.42
C ALA A 80 -7.12 -13.54 -9.47
N ARG A 81 -7.14 -12.90 -10.65
CA ARG A 81 -8.12 -13.12 -11.74
C ARG A 81 -9.58 -13.02 -11.27
N ILE A 82 -9.84 -12.17 -10.28
CA ILE A 82 -11.19 -11.93 -9.78
C ILE A 82 -11.89 -10.95 -10.73
N SER A 83 -13.16 -11.23 -11.04
CA SER A 83 -13.93 -10.36 -11.94
C SER A 83 -14.21 -8.99 -11.29
N LEU A 84 -14.28 -7.95 -12.12
CA LEU A 84 -14.56 -6.58 -11.66
C LEU A 84 -15.90 -6.48 -10.90
N GLY A 85 -16.90 -7.29 -11.28
CA GLY A 85 -18.21 -7.34 -10.63
C GLY A 85 -18.14 -7.87 -9.20
N GLU A 86 -17.39 -8.97 -8.98
CA GLU A 86 -17.18 -9.53 -7.64
C GLU A 86 -16.31 -8.59 -6.77
N GLN A 87 -15.31 -7.92 -7.36
CA GLN A 87 -14.54 -6.89 -6.66
C GLN A 87 -15.43 -5.77 -6.13
N VAL A 88 -16.33 -5.23 -6.96
CA VAL A 88 -17.23 -4.14 -6.56
C VAL A 88 -18.19 -4.60 -5.48
N ARG A 89 -18.79 -5.79 -5.63
CA ARG A 89 -19.71 -6.34 -4.63
C ARG A 89 -19.03 -6.53 -3.28
N GLN A 90 -17.88 -7.18 -3.27
CA GLN A 90 -17.09 -7.43 -2.07
C GLN A 90 -16.64 -6.13 -1.40
N ARG A 91 -16.22 -5.14 -2.19
CA ARG A 91 -15.81 -3.84 -1.67
C ARG A 91 -16.99 -3.06 -1.08
N GLN A 92 -18.19 -3.19 -1.64
CA GLN A 92 -19.40 -2.62 -1.06
C GLN A 92 -19.77 -3.30 0.25
N GLU A 93 -19.71 -4.63 0.30
CA GLU A 93 -19.94 -5.42 1.53
C GLU A 93 -18.94 -5.04 2.62
N TRP A 94 -17.66 -4.84 2.27
CA TRP A 94 -16.62 -4.39 3.19
C TRP A 94 -16.88 -2.98 3.71
N ARG A 95 -17.17 -2.01 2.82
CA ARG A 95 -17.47 -0.63 3.24
C ARG A 95 -18.72 -0.58 4.12
N ALA A 96 -19.74 -1.38 3.82
CA ALA A 96 -20.94 -1.47 4.65
C ALA A 96 -20.60 -1.94 6.07
N ARG A 97 -19.63 -2.83 6.25
CA ARG A 97 -19.16 -3.29 7.57
C ARG A 97 -18.37 -2.22 8.34
N ILE A 98 -17.57 -1.40 7.65
CA ILE A 98 -16.77 -0.34 8.30
C ILE A 98 -17.64 0.88 8.68
N VAL A 99 -18.68 1.17 7.89
CA VAL A 99 -19.54 2.35 8.11
C VAL A 99 -20.47 2.19 9.32
N VAL A 100 -20.74 0.97 9.80
CA VAL A 100 -21.52 0.74 11.03
C VAL A 100 -20.69 1.16 12.26
N PRO A 101 -20.98 2.30 12.92
CA PRO A 101 -20.14 2.87 13.97
C PRO A 101 -20.45 2.22 15.34
N GLY A 102 -20.41 0.89 15.43
CA GLY A 102 -20.74 0.23 16.70
C GLY A 102 -20.59 -1.30 16.78
N GLY A 103 -20.16 -2.00 15.73
CA GLY A 103 -20.16 -3.47 15.73
C GLY A 103 -18.89 -4.16 16.24
N ILE A 104 -17.71 -3.54 16.14
CA ILE A 104 -16.41 -4.20 16.43
C ILE A 104 -15.44 -3.27 17.19
N ALA A 105 -15.89 -2.11 17.66
CA ALA A 105 -15.04 -1.11 18.32
C ALA A 105 -15.26 -1.00 19.84
N ALA A 106 -15.75 -2.06 20.49
CA ALA A 106 -15.88 -2.09 21.96
C ALA A 106 -14.58 -2.53 22.67
N ASP A 107 -13.59 -3.03 21.93
CA ASP A 107 -12.28 -3.39 22.47
C ASP A 107 -11.22 -2.73 21.60
N GLY A 108 -10.45 -1.79 22.15
CA GLY A 108 -9.53 -0.87 21.45
C GLY A 108 -8.30 -1.55 20.83
N ARG A 109 -8.45 -2.74 20.25
CA ARG A 109 -7.36 -3.63 19.84
C ARG A 109 -7.54 -4.33 18.49
N GLN A 110 -8.73 -4.35 17.91
CA GLN A 110 -8.96 -5.07 16.65
C GLN A 110 -9.29 -4.07 15.53
N GLU A 111 -8.27 -3.71 14.74
CA GLU A 111 -8.49 -3.06 13.43
C GLU A 111 -9.46 -3.95 12.64
N PRO A 112 -10.54 -3.43 12.04
CA PRO A 112 -11.40 -4.22 11.19
C PRO A 112 -10.55 -4.74 10.03
N ILE A 113 -10.43 -6.07 9.93
CA ILE A 113 -9.62 -6.73 8.90
C ILE A 113 -10.52 -7.38 7.85
N ASP A 114 -10.23 -7.16 6.57
CA ASP A 114 -10.90 -7.82 5.45
C ASP A 114 -10.20 -9.17 5.16
N PRO A 115 -10.87 -10.31 5.39
CA PRO A 115 -10.28 -11.63 5.15
C PRO A 115 -9.84 -11.85 3.70
N CYS A 116 -10.50 -11.23 2.72
CA CYS A 116 -10.11 -11.36 1.32
C CYS A 116 -8.82 -10.61 1.04
N MET A 117 -8.72 -9.36 1.50
CA MET A 117 -7.48 -8.59 1.35
C MET A 117 -6.32 -9.24 2.10
N GLN A 118 -6.59 -9.95 3.21
CA GLN A 118 -5.55 -10.76 3.86
C GLN A 118 -5.05 -11.90 2.95
N MET A 119 -5.94 -12.62 2.29
CA MET A 119 -5.57 -13.73 1.41
C MET A 119 -4.84 -13.24 0.15
N LEU A 120 -5.32 -12.13 -0.45
CA LEU A 120 -4.69 -11.51 -1.62
C LEU A 120 -3.28 -10.97 -1.29
N THR A 121 -3.12 -10.32 -0.13
CA THR A 121 -1.81 -9.80 0.29
C THR A 121 -0.83 -10.89 0.69
N LEU A 122 -1.29 -12.06 1.14
CA LEU A 122 -0.43 -13.22 1.41
C LEU A 122 0.22 -13.74 0.12
N ASP A 123 -0.52 -13.83 -0.98
CA ASP A 123 0.06 -14.23 -2.27
C ASP A 123 1.15 -13.25 -2.72
N ALA A 124 0.89 -11.94 -2.60
CA ALA A 124 1.88 -10.91 -2.88
C ALA A 124 3.12 -11.03 -1.96
N LEU A 125 2.92 -11.35 -0.69
CA LEU A 125 3.99 -11.54 0.29
C LEU A 125 4.85 -12.77 -0.03
N VAL A 126 4.24 -13.90 -0.39
CA VAL A 126 4.93 -15.15 -0.76
C VAL A 126 5.71 -14.94 -2.06
N SER A 127 5.08 -14.32 -3.05
CA SER A 127 5.73 -14.01 -4.33
C SER A 127 6.94 -13.10 -4.17
N ALA A 128 6.87 -12.08 -3.32
CA ALA A 128 8.01 -11.19 -3.07
C ALA A 128 9.03 -11.79 -2.08
N GLY A 129 8.59 -12.68 -1.19
CA GLY A 129 9.44 -13.38 -0.22
C GLY A 129 10.31 -14.45 -0.86
N GLY A 130 9.85 -15.10 -1.94
CA GLY A 130 10.61 -16.12 -2.68
C GLY A 130 12.06 -15.76 -3.01
N PRO A 131 12.33 -14.64 -3.72
CA PRO A 131 13.71 -14.25 -4.06
C PRO A 131 14.55 -13.88 -2.83
N LEU A 132 13.94 -13.39 -1.75
CA LEU A 132 14.63 -13.11 -0.50
C LEU A 132 15.01 -14.42 0.22
N ALA A 133 14.07 -15.36 0.32
CA ALA A 133 14.28 -16.67 0.92
C ALA A 133 15.40 -17.43 0.20
N LEU A 134 15.43 -17.37 -1.13
CA LEU A 134 16.51 -17.98 -1.93
C LEU A 134 17.87 -17.34 -1.62
N LYS A 135 17.93 -16.01 -1.54
CA LYS A 135 19.17 -15.29 -1.19
C LYS A 135 19.66 -15.65 0.21
N VAL A 136 18.74 -15.73 1.18
CA VAL A 136 19.07 -16.11 2.56
C VAL A 136 19.57 -17.55 2.61
N LEU A 137 18.93 -18.48 1.91
CA LEU A 137 19.31 -19.88 1.86
C LEU A 137 20.67 -20.07 1.17
N PHE A 138 20.94 -19.31 0.10
CA PHE A 138 22.23 -19.30 -0.57
C PHE A 138 23.33 -18.74 0.35
N ALA A 139 23.09 -17.60 0.99
CA ALA A 139 24.05 -17.00 1.90
C ALA A 139 24.29 -17.87 3.15
N SER A 140 23.25 -18.49 3.70
CA SER A 140 23.39 -19.40 4.84
C SER A 140 24.16 -20.66 4.45
N GLY A 141 23.84 -21.26 3.29
CA GLY A 141 24.57 -22.41 2.77
C GLY A 141 26.04 -22.11 2.53
N LEU A 142 26.33 -20.98 1.88
CA LEU A 142 27.70 -20.51 1.68
C LEU A 142 28.41 -20.28 3.02
N GLY A 143 27.74 -19.65 3.98
CA GLY A 143 28.26 -19.44 5.33
C GLY A 143 28.61 -20.74 6.04
N LEU A 144 27.74 -21.76 6.02
CA LEU A 144 28.02 -23.07 6.59
C LEU A 144 29.21 -23.76 5.92
N ILE A 145 29.35 -23.65 4.60
CA ILE A 145 30.48 -24.23 3.87
C ILE A 145 31.79 -23.55 4.28
N PHE A 146 31.81 -22.22 4.34
CA PHE A 146 32.98 -21.48 4.82
C PHE A 146 33.31 -21.83 6.27
N LEU A 147 32.31 -21.94 7.14
CA LEU A 147 32.50 -22.30 8.54
C LEU A 147 33.01 -23.75 8.69
N SER A 148 32.52 -24.67 7.86
CA SER A 148 32.99 -26.05 7.79
C SER A 148 34.42 -26.16 7.25
N HIS A 149 34.85 -25.22 6.41
CA HIS A 149 36.19 -25.21 5.82
C HIS A 149 37.23 -24.46 6.67
N THR A 150 36.79 -23.71 7.69
CA THR A 150 37.64 -23.26 8.80
C THR A 150 37.66 -24.34 9.89
N PRO A 151 38.72 -25.16 10.00
CA PRO A 151 38.85 -26.17 11.07
C PRO A 151 39.14 -25.48 12.42
N LEU A 152 38.18 -24.74 12.97
CA LEU A 152 38.26 -24.11 14.30
C LEU A 152 37.61 -24.96 15.39
N LEU A 153 37.12 -26.15 15.06
CA LEU A 153 36.51 -27.13 15.99
C LEU A 153 37.52 -28.12 16.62
N TRP A 154 38.85 -27.91 16.49
CA TRP A 154 39.87 -28.81 17.08
C TRP A 154 40.64 -28.24 18.29
N ARG A 155 40.15 -27.18 18.94
CA ARG A 155 40.72 -26.76 20.23
C ARG A 155 39.62 -26.52 21.26
N LEU A 156 39.04 -27.62 21.75
CA LEU A 156 38.55 -27.73 23.11
C LEU A 156 39.10 -29.04 23.70
#